data_AF-A0A934V622-F1
#
_entry.id   AF-A0A934V622-F1
#
_cell.length_a   1.000
_cell.length_b   1.000
_cell.length_c   1.000
_cell.angle_alpha   90.00
_cell.angle_beta   90.00
_cell.angle_gamma   90.00
#
_symmetry.space_group_name_H-M   'P 1'
#
loop_
_entity.id
_entity.type
_entity.pdbx_description
1 polymer ?
#
loop_
_entity_poly.entity_id
_entity_poly.type
_entity_poly.pdbx_seq_one_letter_code
_entity_poly.pdbx_strand_id
1 'polypeptide(L)'
;MFRLLLSLGLAGLSMAAEVPQHRLRLLAVGNPPPFKQEIRDGVRYELPAPEGTIPPRAVKLPALSEDGTPGEGEGASIKVRLGQTTAPATFTAPKDGKLSLRSDKGLKWLDLPLQACGASLALVWRGGKDWSEPRAIVVPDDAVARAEGSVHFTNLTAAPMAVVIGTEKIRLEPGKTFDRKLAPGAAALPLDISYPVSGGLKSCHSSSLEFNRGNFHRIIIYAADVKDARMPVKVLQLEEPG
;
A
#
# COMPACT_ATOMS: atom_id res chain seq x y z
N MET A 1 30.51 36.63 61.17
CA MET A 1 29.10 36.26 60.89
C MET A 1 28.95 36.17 59.36
N PHE A 2 29.23 35.00 58.77
CA PHE A 2 29.26 34.81 57.32
C PHE A 2 27.92 34.20 56.86
N ARG A 3 27.17 34.92 56.01
CA ARG A 3 25.93 34.43 55.38
C ARG A 3 26.31 33.56 54.17
N LEU A 4 26.02 32.26 54.27
CA LEU A 4 26.08 31.33 53.14
C LEU A 4 24.75 31.41 52.39
N LEU A 5 24.75 32.01 51.19
CA LEU A 5 23.62 32.02 50.26
C LEU A 5 23.62 30.70 49.48
N LEU A 6 22.69 29.82 49.83
CA LEU A 6 22.44 28.57 49.11
C LEU A 6 21.53 28.86 47.91
N SER A 7 22.12 29.05 46.74
CA SER A 7 21.40 29.17 45.47
C SER A 7 20.94 27.79 44.99
N LEU A 8 19.66 27.47 45.17
CA LEU A 8 18.99 26.34 44.53
C LEU A 8 18.87 26.61 43.03
N GLY A 9 19.71 25.96 42.22
CA GLY A 9 19.56 25.91 40.78
C GLY A 9 18.42 24.95 40.40
N LEU A 10 17.31 25.49 39.93
CA LEU A 10 16.27 24.72 39.24
C LEU A 10 16.80 24.36 37.83
N ALA A 11 17.37 23.17 37.68
CA ALA A 11 17.66 22.60 36.38
C ALA A 11 16.34 22.11 35.76
N GLY A 12 15.74 22.94 34.90
CA GLY A 12 14.63 22.53 34.06
C GLY A 12 15.11 21.52 33.02
N LEU A 13 14.74 20.25 33.18
CA LEU A 13 14.81 19.24 32.13
C LEU A 13 13.80 19.63 31.05
N SER A 14 14.27 20.29 29.99
CA SER A 14 13.51 20.40 28.74
C SER A 14 13.45 19.01 28.11
N MET A 15 12.34 18.30 28.32
CA MET A 15 12.00 17.14 27.51
C MET A 15 11.58 17.68 26.13
N ALA A 16 12.49 17.66 25.17
CA ALA A 16 12.13 17.89 23.78
C ALA A 16 11.07 16.85 23.39
N ALA A 17 9.86 17.30 23.09
CA ALA A 17 8.80 16.43 22.63
C ALA A 17 9.24 15.80 21.30
N GLU A 18 9.26 14.47 21.23
CA GLU A 18 9.62 13.76 20.01
C GLU A 18 8.56 14.07 18.93
N VAL A 19 9.00 14.65 17.82
CA VAL A 19 8.11 15.04 16.71
C VAL A 19 7.51 13.76 16.11
N PRO A 20 6.17 13.60 16.11
CA PRO A 20 5.54 12.36 15.65
C PRO A 20 5.90 12.08 14.20
N GLN A 21 6.56 10.95 13.95
CA GLN A 21 6.91 10.49 12.61
C GLN A 21 5.91 9.47 12.09
N HIS A 22 5.71 9.46 10.78
CA HIS A 22 4.91 8.47 10.07
C HIS A 22 5.70 7.89 8.90
N ARG A 23 5.47 6.61 8.61
CA ARG A 23 6.07 5.90 7.48
C ARG A 23 5.02 5.50 6.46
N LEU A 24 5.26 5.80 5.19
CA LEU A 24 4.36 5.44 4.08
C LEU A 24 5.08 4.60 3.04
N ARG A 25 4.43 3.51 2.63
CA ARG A 25 4.71 2.81 1.38
C ARG A 25 3.50 2.87 0.47
N LEU A 26 3.73 2.83 -0.84
CA LEU A 26 2.69 2.76 -1.85
C LEU A 26 2.82 1.44 -2.60
N LEU A 27 1.70 0.87 -3.02
CA LEU A 27 1.65 -0.22 -3.96
C LEU A 27 0.56 0.07 -4.99
N ALA A 28 0.98 0.46 -6.19
CA ALA A 28 0.08 0.64 -7.31
C ALA A 28 -0.27 -0.73 -7.92
N VAL A 29 -1.55 -1.09 -7.97
CA VAL A 29 -2.03 -2.33 -8.57
C VAL A 29 -2.88 -2.06 -9.81
N GLY A 30 -2.81 -2.97 -10.76
CA GLY A 30 -3.45 -2.86 -12.08
C GLY A 30 -2.69 -3.69 -13.10
N ASN A 31 -3.17 -3.74 -14.33
CA ASN A 31 -2.48 -4.43 -15.41
C ASN A 31 -1.48 -3.48 -16.07
N PRO A 32 -0.28 -3.97 -16.42
CA PRO A 32 0.62 -3.19 -17.25
C PRO A 32 -0.06 -2.94 -18.61
N PRO A 33 0.17 -1.77 -19.23
CA PRO A 33 -0.27 -1.53 -20.59
C PRO A 33 0.36 -2.57 -21.53
N PRO A 34 -0.31 -2.90 -22.65
CA PRO A 34 0.25 -3.83 -23.62
C PRO A 34 1.58 -3.29 -24.15
N PHE A 35 2.57 -4.17 -24.18
CA PHE A 35 3.86 -3.89 -24.79
C PHE A 35 3.69 -3.59 -26.28
N LYS A 36 4.31 -2.51 -26.75
CA LYS A 36 4.26 -2.10 -28.16
C LYS A 36 5.68 -1.85 -28.68
N GLN A 37 5.98 -2.44 -29.84
CA GLN A 37 7.23 -2.21 -30.55
C GLN A 37 6.96 -1.70 -31.95
N GLU A 38 7.88 -0.91 -32.45
CA GLU A 38 7.93 -0.44 -33.83
C GLU A 38 9.30 -0.78 -34.42
N ILE A 39 9.35 -1.19 -35.68
CA ILE A 39 10.61 -1.36 -36.41
C ILE A 39 10.84 -0.10 -37.23
N ARG A 40 11.90 0.64 -36.94
CA ARG A 40 12.36 1.79 -37.71
C ARG A 40 13.77 1.51 -38.21
N ASP A 41 13.97 1.59 -39.53
CA ASP A 41 15.26 1.35 -40.17
C ASP A 41 15.93 0.02 -39.80
N GLY A 42 15.12 -1.04 -39.65
CA GLY A 42 15.60 -2.37 -39.24
C GLY A 42 15.89 -2.54 -37.74
N VAL A 43 15.71 -1.50 -36.92
CA VAL A 43 15.92 -1.52 -35.47
C VAL A 43 14.57 -1.56 -34.74
N ARG A 44 14.45 -2.42 -33.71
CA ARG A 44 13.26 -2.50 -32.85
C ARG A 44 13.31 -1.42 -31.77
N TYR A 45 12.30 -0.57 -31.74
CA TYR A 45 12.11 0.44 -30.69
C TYR A 45 10.89 0.08 -29.83
N GLU A 46 11.06 0.14 -28.52
CA GLU A 46 9.94 0.07 -27.58
C GLU A 46 9.22 1.42 -27.54
N LEU A 47 7.91 1.40 -27.76
CA LEU A 47 7.08 2.60 -27.62
C LEU A 47 6.76 2.82 -26.14
N PRO A 48 6.86 4.07 -25.64
CA PRO A 48 6.47 4.36 -24.27
C PRO A 48 5.00 4.01 -24.05
N ALA A 49 4.68 3.62 -22.82
CA ALA A 49 3.31 3.42 -22.38
C ALA A 49 2.48 4.68 -22.70
N PRO A 50 1.25 4.53 -23.23
CA PRO A 50 0.37 5.67 -23.47
C PRO A 50 0.13 6.45 -22.17
N GLU A 51 0.02 7.77 -22.25
CA GLU A 51 -0.21 8.60 -21.07
C GLU A 51 -1.46 8.15 -20.30
N GLY A 52 -1.38 8.19 -18.97
CA GLY A 52 -2.48 7.78 -18.09
C GLY A 52 -2.69 6.26 -17.96
N THR A 53 -1.95 5.42 -18.70
CA THR A 53 -2.07 3.95 -18.56
C THR A 53 -1.25 3.36 -17.43
N ILE A 54 -0.31 4.13 -16.87
CA ILE A 54 0.51 3.80 -15.70
C ILE A 54 0.38 4.92 -14.66
N PRO A 55 0.62 4.63 -13.36
CA PRO A 55 0.65 5.68 -12.34
C PRO A 55 1.76 6.70 -12.62
N PRO A 56 1.71 7.91 -12.01
CA PRO A 56 2.82 8.85 -12.05
C PRO A 56 4.13 8.16 -11.64
N ARG A 57 5.23 8.47 -12.32
CA ARG A 57 6.54 7.83 -12.04
C ARG A 57 7.09 8.17 -10.67
N ALA A 58 6.69 9.33 -10.17
CA ALA A 58 6.98 9.79 -8.83
C ALA A 58 5.82 10.59 -8.27
N VAL A 59 5.72 10.58 -6.95
CA VAL A 59 4.76 11.40 -6.20
C VAL A 59 5.49 12.14 -5.10
N LYS A 60 5.11 13.39 -4.87
CA LYS A 60 5.68 14.25 -3.85
C LYS A 60 4.78 14.28 -2.62
N LEU A 61 5.40 14.20 -1.45
CA LEU A 61 4.79 14.47 -0.16
C LEU A 61 4.80 15.98 0.08
N PRO A 62 3.83 16.52 0.83
CA PRO A 62 3.91 17.88 1.32
C PRO A 62 5.10 18.02 2.28
N ALA A 63 5.74 19.19 2.29
CA ALA A 63 6.60 19.57 3.40
C ALA A 63 5.70 19.83 4.62
N LEU A 64 6.04 19.24 5.76
CA LEU A 64 5.31 19.40 7.01
C LEU A 64 6.28 19.92 8.07
N SER A 65 5.85 20.94 8.81
CA SER A 65 6.56 21.43 10.00
C SER A 65 6.43 20.45 11.16
N GLU A 66 7.17 20.70 12.24
CA GLU A 66 7.18 19.85 13.45
C GLU A 66 5.80 19.71 14.11
N ASP A 67 4.92 20.70 13.94
CA ASP A 67 3.55 20.68 14.43
C ASP A 67 2.55 19.96 13.48
N GLY A 68 3.06 19.36 12.40
CA GLY A 68 2.27 18.61 11.42
C GLY A 68 1.41 19.49 10.51
N THR A 69 1.72 20.79 10.41
CA THR A 69 1.06 21.71 9.48
C THR A 69 1.85 21.89 8.18
N PRO A 70 1.24 22.41 7.09
CA PRO A 70 1.97 22.64 5.84
C PRO A 70 3.15 23.60 6.05
N GLY A 71 4.36 23.09 5.79
CA GLY A 71 5.60 23.86 5.85
C GLY A 71 6.01 24.45 4.50
N GLU A 72 7.07 25.25 4.51
CA GLU A 72 7.69 25.76 3.29
C GLU A 72 8.64 24.71 2.68
N GLY A 73 8.59 24.52 1.36
CA GLY A 73 9.49 23.65 0.61
C GLY A 73 8.81 22.46 -0.07
N GLU A 74 9.63 21.63 -0.74
CA GLU A 74 9.18 20.35 -1.32
C GLU A 74 9.47 19.22 -0.35
N GLY A 75 8.46 18.39 -0.05
CA GLY A 75 8.64 17.19 0.76
C GLY A 75 9.31 16.06 -0.02
N ALA A 76 9.40 14.88 0.62
CA ALA A 76 10.02 13.70 0.03
C ALA A 76 9.34 13.28 -1.29
N SER A 77 10.11 12.73 -2.23
CA SER A 77 9.60 12.15 -3.47
C SER A 77 9.68 10.63 -3.43
N ILE A 78 8.56 9.97 -3.68
CA ILE A 78 8.46 8.51 -3.77
C ILE A 78 8.40 8.10 -5.24
N LYS A 79 9.30 7.22 -5.68
CA LYS A 79 9.20 6.58 -7.00
C LYS A 79 8.13 5.51 -6.98
N VAL A 80 7.18 5.57 -7.91
CA VAL A 80 6.05 4.63 -7.99
C VAL A 80 6.20 3.76 -9.23
N ARG A 81 5.98 2.46 -9.06
CA ARG A 81 5.99 1.47 -10.14
C ARG A 81 4.78 0.56 -9.96
N LEU A 82 4.15 0.20 -11.07
CA LEU A 82 3.01 -0.71 -11.06
C LEU A 82 3.46 -2.11 -10.60
N GLY A 83 2.70 -2.72 -9.68
CA GLY A 83 2.95 -4.05 -9.14
C GLY A 83 4.14 -4.13 -8.17
N GLN A 84 4.73 -3.01 -7.77
CA GLN A 84 5.87 -2.98 -6.86
C GLN A 84 5.60 -2.06 -5.67
N THR A 85 5.89 -2.56 -4.47
CA THR A 85 5.84 -1.74 -3.27
C THR A 85 7.01 -0.76 -3.27
N THR A 86 6.77 0.49 -2.91
CA THR A 86 7.81 1.51 -2.84
C THR A 86 8.71 1.29 -1.62
N ALA A 87 9.90 1.91 -1.65
CA ALA A 87 10.65 2.12 -0.42
C ALA A 87 9.82 2.96 0.58
N PRO A 88 10.01 2.76 1.90
CA PRO A 88 9.34 3.56 2.90
C PRO A 88 9.81 5.01 2.84
N ALA A 89 8.86 5.94 2.85
CA ALA A 89 9.12 7.36 3.10
C ALA A 89 8.72 7.71 4.52
N THR A 90 9.62 8.34 5.26
CA THR A 90 9.38 8.85 6.61
C THR A 90 9.17 10.35 6.56
N PHE A 91 8.17 10.85 7.29
CA PHE A 91 7.79 12.26 7.34
C PHE A 91 7.07 12.57 8.66
N THR A 92 7.02 13.84 9.05
CA THR A 92 6.24 14.27 10.22
C THR A 92 4.76 13.97 9.99
N ALA A 93 4.09 13.37 10.98
CA ALA A 93 2.68 13.02 10.88
C ALA A 93 1.81 14.29 10.73
N PRO A 94 0.93 14.36 9.72
CA PRO A 94 0.02 15.49 9.55
C PRO A 94 -0.98 15.53 10.70
N LYS A 95 -1.27 16.74 11.18
CA LYS A 95 -2.14 16.96 12.35
C LYS A 95 -3.57 16.45 12.16
N ASP A 96 -4.08 16.48 10.93
CA ASP A 96 -5.42 16.00 10.57
C ASP A 96 -5.46 14.50 10.21
N GLY A 97 -4.31 13.81 10.28
CA GLY A 97 -4.16 12.40 9.92
C GLY A 97 -4.33 12.12 8.42
N LYS A 98 -4.31 13.15 7.57
CA LYS A 98 -4.46 13.00 6.12
C LYS A 98 -3.23 13.51 5.37
N LEU A 99 -2.86 12.79 4.32
CA LEU A 99 -1.73 13.14 3.48
C LEU A 99 -2.18 13.34 2.04
N SER A 100 -1.96 14.54 1.49
CA SER A 100 -2.25 14.85 0.09
C SER A 100 -1.01 14.68 -0.77
N LEU A 101 -0.96 13.62 -1.56
CA LEU A 101 0.12 13.35 -2.50
C LEU A 101 -0.07 14.16 -3.79
N ARG A 102 1.04 14.65 -4.35
CA ARG A 102 1.07 15.34 -5.65
C ARG A 102 1.85 14.54 -6.68
N SER A 103 1.47 14.63 -7.94
CA SER A 103 2.23 14.08 -9.07
C SER A 103 3.53 14.85 -9.30
N ASP A 104 4.40 14.30 -10.16
CA ASP A 104 5.59 14.98 -10.69
C ASP A 104 5.27 16.30 -11.41
N LYS A 105 4.07 16.43 -11.98
CA LYS A 105 3.53 17.67 -12.57
C LYS A 105 3.02 18.69 -11.53
N GLY A 106 3.13 18.40 -10.24
CA GLY A 106 2.68 19.28 -9.15
C GLY A 106 1.18 19.27 -8.87
N LEU A 107 0.38 18.57 -9.69
CA LEU A 107 -1.05 18.41 -9.50
C LEU A 107 -1.33 17.44 -8.35
N LYS A 108 -2.35 17.74 -7.53
CA LYS A 108 -2.88 16.80 -6.54
C LYS A 108 -3.24 15.48 -7.20
N TRP A 109 -2.78 14.37 -6.63
CA TRP A 109 -3.01 13.04 -7.16
C TRP A 109 -3.94 12.21 -6.27
N LEU A 110 -3.69 12.19 -4.96
CA LEU A 110 -4.43 11.32 -4.05
C LEU A 110 -4.40 11.85 -2.62
N ASP A 111 -5.52 11.78 -1.91
CA ASP A 111 -5.58 11.97 -0.46
C ASP A 111 -5.59 10.62 0.25
N LEU A 112 -4.78 10.49 1.28
CA LEU A 112 -4.63 9.26 2.05
C LEU A 112 -5.00 9.51 3.51
N PRO A 113 -6.00 8.82 4.08
CA PRO A 113 -6.18 8.75 5.52
C PRO A 113 -5.11 7.82 6.10
N LEU A 114 -4.18 8.36 6.87
CA LEU A 114 -3.09 7.59 7.48
C LEU A 114 -3.62 6.72 8.63
N GLN A 115 -2.96 5.59 8.85
CA GLN A 115 -3.26 4.72 9.99
C GLN A 115 -2.71 5.31 11.28
N ALA A 116 -3.38 5.08 12.41
CA ALA A 116 -2.90 5.57 13.71
C ALA A 116 -1.61 4.87 14.21
N CYS A 117 -1.22 3.74 13.63
CA CYS A 117 -0.07 2.94 14.07
C CYS A 117 1.31 3.45 13.60
N GLY A 118 1.39 4.67 13.05
CA GLY A 118 2.66 5.29 12.63
C GLY A 118 3.28 4.72 11.34
N ALA A 119 2.69 3.67 10.76
CA ALA A 119 3.11 3.13 9.47
C ALA A 119 1.91 2.70 8.63
N SER A 120 1.95 3.02 7.34
CA SER A 120 0.86 2.78 6.41
C SER A 120 1.35 2.26 5.07
N LEU A 121 0.60 1.32 4.50
CA LEU A 121 0.69 0.92 3.11
C LEU A 121 -0.57 1.41 2.40
N ALA A 122 -0.42 2.26 1.40
CA ALA A 122 -1.53 2.59 0.50
C ALA A 122 -1.54 1.66 -0.70
N LEU A 123 -2.60 0.87 -0.81
CA LEU A 123 -2.92 0.08 -2.00
C LEU A 123 -3.68 0.99 -2.95
N VAL A 124 -3.07 1.35 -4.08
CA VAL A 124 -3.59 2.34 -5.03
C VAL A 124 -3.95 1.65 -6.33
N TRP A 125 -5.12 1.94 -6.90
CA TRP A 125 -5.52 1.43 -8.20
C TRP A 125 -6.25 2.48 -9.02
N ARG A 126 -6.44 2.20 -10.30
CA ARG A 126 -7.15 3.08 -11.21
C ARG A 126 -8.64 3.12 -10.87
N GLY A 127 -9.19 4.31 -10.62
CA GLY A 127 -10.62 4.49 -10.33
C GLY A 127 -11.51 4.68 -11.56
N GLY A 128 -10.91 4.97 -12.72
CA GLY A 128 -11.60 5.23 -13.99
C GLY A 128 -10.82 4.69 -15.19
N LYS A 129 -10.84 5.44 -16.31
CA LYS A 129 -10.17 5.04 -17.56
C LYS A 129 -8.64 5.12 -17.48
N ASP A 130 -8.12 6.09 -16.73
CA ASP A 130 -6.69 6.35 -16.54
C ASP A 130 -6.36 6.65 -15.06
N TRP A 131 -5.08 6.84 -14.77
CA TRP A 131 -4.54 7.11 -13.43
C TRP A 131 -4.72 8.57 -12.94
N SER A 132 -5.54 9.38 -13.61
CA SER A 132 -5.88 10.74 -13.13
C SER A 132 -6.83 10.74 -11.93
N GLU A 133 -7.64 9.68 -11.80
CA GLU A 133 -8.58 9.47 -10.69
C GLU A 133 -8.24 8.17 -9.95
N PRO A 134 -7.08 8.10 -9.25
CA PRO A 134 -6.73 6.91 -8.48
C PRO A 134 -7.69 6.74 -7.30
N ARG A 135 -7.93 5.48 -6.92
CA ARG A 135 -8.54 5.08 -5.66
C ARG A 135 -7.51 4.43 -4.78
N ALA A 136 -7.73 4.47 -3.47
CA ALA A 136 -6.86 3.78 -2.54
C ALA A 136 -7.58 3.25 -1.31
N ILE A 137 -6.98 2.23 -0.71
CA ILE A 137 -7.23 1.77 0.65
C ILE A 137 -5.90 1.81 1.37
N VAL A 138 -5.92 2.38 2.57
CA VAL A 138 -4.74 2.46 3.44
C VAL A 138 -4.88 1.36 4.50
N VAL A 139 -3.86 0.53 4.62
CA VAL A 139 -3.80 -0.56 5.59
C VAL A 139 -2.61 -0.37 6.54
N PRO A 140 -2.67 -0.94 7.75
CA PRO A 140 -1.52 -0.97 8.66
C PRO A 140 -0.28 -1.62 8.02
N ASP A 141 0.89 -1.06 8.31
CA ASP A 141 2.19 -1.55 7.83
C ASP A 141 3.29 -1.39 8.91
N ASP A 142 2.86 -1.43 10.17
CA ASP A 142 3.71 -1.42 11.35
C ASP A 142 4.24 -2.83 11.67
N ALA A 143 5.06 -2.94 12.72
CA ALA A 143 5.66 -4.22 13.11
C ALA A 143 4.61 -5.30 13.46
N VAL A 144 3.43 -4.89 13.96
CA VAL A 144 2.34 -5.81 14.28
C VAL A 144 1.72 -6.38 13.00
N ALA A 145 1.39 -5.52 12.03
CA ALA A 145 0.91 -5.97 10.73
C ALA A 145 1.95 -6.88 10.06
N ARG A 146 3.23 -6.48 10.07
CA ARG A 146 4.31 -7.23 9.42
C ARG A 146 4.80 -8.46 10.19
N ALA A 147 4.17 -8.82 11.31
CA ALA A 147 4.63 -9.93 12.14
C ALA A 147 4.71 -11.24 11.33
N GLU A 148 5.76 -12.04 11.56
CA GLU A 148 6.02 -13.27 10.80
C GLU A 148 4.83 -14.24 10.81
N GLY A 149 4.53 -14.85 9.67
CA GLY A 149 3.37 -15.74 9.51
C GLY A 149 2.01 -15.04 9.49
N SER A 150 1.97 -13.70 9.51
CA SER A 150 0.75 -12.95 9.19
C SER A 150 0.44 -13.04 7.69
N VAL A 151 -0.84 -13.18 7.35
CA VAL A 151 -1.34 -13.18 5.98
C VAL A 151 -2.48 -12.18 5.90
N HIS A 152 -2.30 -11.13 5.09
CA HIS A 152 -3.29 -10.08 4.91
C HIS A 152 -3.97 -10.21 3.57
N PHE A 153 -5.29 -10.32 3.58
CA PHE A 153 -6.12 -10.30 2.39
C PHE A 153 -6.73 -8.92 2.23
N THR A 154 -6.82 -8.42 1.00
CA THR A 154 -7.53 -7.19 0.70
C THR A 154 -8.31 -7.31 -0.60
N ASN A 155 -9.61 -7.04 -0.55
CA ASN A 155 -10.46 -7.00 -1.73
C ASN A 155 -10.61 -5.55 -2.23
N LEU A 156 -9.95 -5.25 -3.35
CA LEU A 156 -10.03 -3.96 -4.05
C LEU A 156 -11.04 -3.98 -5.20
N THR A 157 -11.74 -5.10 -5.41
CA THR A 157 -12.77 -5.21 -6.43
C THR A 157 -14.07 -4.55 -5.97
N ALA A 158 -15.00 -4.31 -6.90
CA ALA A 158 -16.34 -3.83 -6.60
C ALA A 158 -17.32 -4.95 -6.19
N ALA A 159 -16.88 -6.21 -6.18
CA ALA A 159 -17.72 -7.37 -5.90
C ALA A 159 -17.22 -8.13 -4.65
N PRO A 160 -18.10 -8.83 -3.92
CA PRO A 160 -17.67 -9.72 -2.85
C PRO A 160 -16.83 -10.87 -3.42
N MET A 161 -15.79 -11.27 -2.70
CA MET A 161 -14.89 -12.37 -3.07
C MET A 161 -15.05 -13.53 -2.10
N ALA A 162 -15.09 -14.75 -2.61
CA ALA A 162 -14.99 -15.95 -1.78
C ALA A 162 -13.52 -16.32 -1.62
N VAL A 163 -13.07 -16.42 -0.37
CA VAL A 163 -11.72 -16.86 0.00
C VAL A 163 -11.85 -18.13 0.82
N VAL A 164 -11.23 -19.21 0.37
CA VAL A 164 -11.22 -20.51 1.04
C VAL A 164 -9.81 -20.84 1.47
N ILE A 165 -9.59 -21.06 2.77
CA ILE A 165 -8.28 -21.37 3.36
C ILE A 165 -8.41 -22.68 4.15
N GLY A 166 -7.90 -23.78 3.61
CA GLY A 166 -8.16 -25.10 4.16
C GLY A 166 -9.66 -25.40 4.16
N THR A 167 -10.26 -25.48 5.35
CA THR A 167 -11.70 -25.67 5.53
C THR A 167 -12.47 -24.37 5.82
N GLU A 168 -11.76 -23.27 6.05
CA GLU A 168 -12.35 -21.98 6.37
C GLU A 168 -12.86 -21.29 5.10
N LYS A 169 -14.09 -20.78 5.14
CA LYS A 169 -14.73 -20.06 4.02
C LYS A 169 -15.08 -18.65 4.45
N ILE A 170 -14.54 -17.68 3.74
CA ILE A 170 -14.70 -16.26 4.05
C ILE A 170 -15.34 -15.57 2.84
N ARG A 171 -16.33 -14.73 3.11
CA ARG A 171 -16.85 -13.77 2.15
C ARG A 171 -16.19 -12.42 2.42
N LEU A 172 -15.24 -12.05 1.57
CA LEU A 172 -14.50 -10.79 1.68
C LEU A 172 -15.20 -9.70 0.87
N GLU A 173 -15.90 -8.81 1.56
CA GLU A 173 -16.67 -7.72 0.93
C GLU A 173 -15.76 -6.68 0.22
N PRO A 174 -16.30 -5.92 -0.76
CA PRO A 174 -15.58 -4.83 -1.43
C PRO A 174 -14.93 -3.86 -0.45
N GLY A 175 -13.66 -3.56 -0.68
CA GLY A 175 -12.87 -2.64 0.12
C GLY A 175 -12.55 -3.13 1.54
N LYS A 176 -12.80 -4.41 1.85
CA LYS A 176 -12.48 -5.00 3.16
C LYS A 176 -11.17 -5.76 3.14
N THR A 177 -10.59 -5.85 4.34
CA THR A 177 -9.42 -6.65 4.64
C THR A 177 -9.78 -7.80 5.57
N PHE A 178 -8.99 -8.86 5.52
CA PHE A 178 -9.08 -10.00 6.44
C PHE A 178 -7.67 -10.47 6.76
N ASP A 179 -7.41 -10.77 8.03
CA ASP A 179 -6.09 -11.19 8.48
C ASP A 179 -6.14 -12.62 9.00
N ARG A 180 -5.11 -13.39 8.67
CA ARG A 180 -4.92 -14.76 9.16
C ARG A 180 -3.53 -14.91 9.73
N LYS A 181 -3.41 -15.59 10.86
CA LYS A 181 -2.13 -16.03 11.41
C LYS A 181 -1.87 -17.48 11.05
N LEU A 182 -0.70 -17.75 10.48
CA LEU A 182 -0.17 -19.10 10.30
C LEU A 182 0.69 -19.46 11.51
N ALA A 183 0.53 -20.68 12.02
CA ALA A 183 1.35 -21.16 13.12
C ALA A 183 2.67 -21.74 12.60
N PRO A 184 3.79 -21.52 13.30
CA PRO A 184 5.05 -22.21 13.01
C PRO A 184 4.86 -23.74 13.00
N GLY A 185 5.43 -24.41 12.00
CA GLY A 185 5.35 -25.87 11.86
C GLY A 185 3.99 -26.42 11.42
N ALA A 186 2.99 -25.56 11.15
CA ALA A 186 1.73 -26.00 10.57
C ALA A 186 1.92 -26.47 9.11
N ALA A 187 1.11 -27.45 8.71
CA ALA A 187 1.06 -27.88 7.32
C ALA A 187 0.59 -26.75 6.40
N ALA A 188 1.02 -26.79 5.14
CA ALA A 188 0.57 -25.90 4.09
C ALA A 188 -0.96 -25.90 3.99
N LEU A 189 -1.59 -24.73 4.03
CA LEU A 189 -3.04 -24.59 3.89
C LEU A 189 -3.38 -24.30 2.42
N PRO A 190 -4.25 -25.09 1.76
CA PRO A 190 -4.69 -24.76 0.41
C PRO A 190 -5.49 -23.45 0.44
N LEU A 191 -5.24 -22.58 -0.54
CA LEU A 191 -5.94 -21.33 -0.76
C LEU A 191 -6.67 -21.40 -2.10
N ASP A 192 -7.96 -21.06 -2.11
CA ASP A 192 -8.71 -20.75 -3.33
C ASP A 192 -9.40 -19.39 -3.19
N ILE A 193 -9.35 -18.60 -4.26
CA ILE A 193 -10.05 -17.32 -4.37
C ILE A 193 -10.95 -17.37 -5.58
N SER A 194 -12.22 -17.08 -5.34
CA SER A 194 -13.29 -17.19 -6.33
C SER A 194 -14.16 -15.92 -6.38
N TYR A 195 -14.60 -15.54 -7.58
CA TYR A 195 -15.48 -14.38 -7.80
C TYR A 195 -16.89 -14.82 -8.24
N PRO A 196 -17.92 -13.99 -8.00
CA PRO A 196 -19.28 -14.30 -8.41
C PRO A 196 -19.46 -14.27 -9.93
N VAL A 197 -20.18 -15.24 -10.46
CA VAL A 197 -20.66 -15.32 -11.84
C VAL A 197 -22.15 -15.70 -11.85
N SER A 198 -22.82 -15.57 -13.00
CA SER A 198 -24.19 -16.07 -13.14
C SER A 198 -24.24 -17.56 -12.79
N GLY A 199 -25.03 -17.93 -11.78
CA GLY A 199 -25.21 -19.33 -11.36
C GLY A 199 -24.16 -19.89 -10.40
N GLY A 200 -23.21 -19.10 -9.89
CA GLY A 200 -22.28 -19.59 -8.86
C GLY A 200 -21.01 -18.76 -8.67
N LEU A 201 -19.93 -19.48 -8.34
CA LEU A 201 -18.59 -18.93 -8.13
C LEU A 201 -17.64 -19.50 -9.18
N LYS A 202 -16.68 -18.69 -9.61
CA LYS A 202 -15.59 -19.12 -10.50
C LYS A 202 -14.25 -18.80 -9.85
N SER A 203 -13.38 -19.81 -9.75
CA SER A 203 -12.02 -19.62 -9.23
C SER A 203 -11.20 -18.71 -10.15
N CYS A 204 -10.45 -17.79 -9.54
CA CYS A 204 -9.46 -16.94 -10.21
C CYS A 204 -8.03 -17.17 -9.71
N HIS A 205 -7.84 -17.85 -8.59
CA HIS A 205 -6.52 -18.13 -8.03
C HIS A 205 -6.58 -19.33 -7.10
N SER A 206 -5.60 -20.21 -7.21
CA SER A 206 -5.42 -21.33 -6.28
C SER A 206 -3.93 -21.50 -5.98
N SER A 207 -3.57 -21.63 -4.70
CA SER A 207 -2.19 -21.82 -4.23
C SER A 207 -2.15 -22.53 -2.88
N SER A 208 -0.98 -22.61 -2.24
CA SER A 208 -0.84 -22.97 -0.83
C SER A 208 -0.34 -21.76 -0.02
N LEU A 209 -0.69 -21.74 1.27
CA LEU A 209 -0.19 -20.80 2.26
C LEU A 209 0.66 -21.56 3.26
N GLU A 210 1.89 -21.12 3.42
CA GLU A 210 2.87 -21.73 4.29
C GLU A 210 3.47 -20.69 5.21
N PHE A 211 3.70 -21.09 6.47
CA PHE A 211 4.44 -20.25 7.40
C PHE A 211 5.87 -20.12 6.87
N ASN A 212 6.30 -18.88 6.61
CA ASN A 212 7.69 -18.59 6.31
C ASN A 212 8.29 -17.69 7.40
N ARG A 213 9.38 -18.15 8.00
CA ARG A 213 10.02 -17.48 9.13
C ARG A 213 10.59 -16.14 8.66
N GLY A 214 10.34 -15.09 9.44
CA GLY A 214 10.80 -13.74 9.09
C GLY A 214 10.07 -13.10 7.91
N ASN A 215 9.01 -13.71 7.37
CA ASN A 215 8.20 -13.14 6.30
C ASN A 215 6.72 -13.10 6.69
N PHE A 216 5.98 -12.20 6.04
CA PHE A 216 4.53 -12.18 6.04
C PHE A 216 4.02 -12.12 4.60
N HIS A 217 2.74 -12.48 4.43
CA HIS A 217 2.10 -12.52 3.12
C HIS A 217 1.06 -11.41 2.99
N ARG A 218 0.96 -10.85 1.79
CA ARG A 218 -0.11 -9.92 1.42
C ARG A 218 -0.74 -10.36 0.11
N ILE A 219 -2.04 -10.60 0.15
CA ILE A 219 -2.85 -11.13 -0.94
C ILE A 219 -3.87 -10.07 -1.31
N ILE A 220 -3.64 -9.46 -2.47
CA ILE A 220 -4.42 -8.32 -2.94
C ILE A 220 -5.24 -8.77 -4.13
N ILE A 221 -6.56 -8.72 -3.99
CA ILE A 221 -7.52 -9.10 -5.01
C ILE A 221 -8.00 -7.82 -5.69
N TYR A 222 -7.81 -7.69 -6.99
CA TYR A 222 -8.12 -6.47 -7.73
C TYR A 222 -8.78 -6.78 -9.08
N ALA A 223 -9.55 -5.82 -9.60
CA ALA A 223 -10.18 -5.96 -10.91
C ALA A 223 -9.12 -5.86 -12.02
N ALA A 224 -9.23 -6.71 -13.03
CA ALA A 224 -8.45 -6.55 -14.24
C ALA A 224 -8.89 -5.26 -14.96
N ASP A 225 -7.97 -4.33 -15.19
CA ASP A 225 -8.23 -3.03 -15.84
C ASP A 225 -7.99 -3.08 -17.36
N VAL A 226 -8.20 -4.26 -17.97
CA VAL A 226 -8.15 -4.45 -19.43
C VAL A 226 -9.55 -4.72 -19.96
N LYS A 227 -9.83 -4.17 -21.15
CA LYS A 227 -11.10 -4.41 -21.86
C LYS A 227 -11.26 -5.91 -22.13
N ASP A 228 -12.46 -6.44 -21.86
CA ASP A 228 -12.85 -7.83 -22.16
C ASP A 228 -11.90 -8.88 -21.55
N ALA A 229 -11.43 -8.64 -20.33
CA ALA A 229 -10.56 -9.57 -19.62
C ALA A 229 -11.22 -10.95 -19.48
N ARG A 230 -10.57 -12.00 -20.03
CA ARG A 230 -11.01 -13.41 -19.85
C ARG A 230 -11.18 -13.78 -18.37
N MET A 231 -10.37 -13.18 -17.52
CA MET A 231 -10.46 -13.25 -16.07
C MET A 231 -10.57 -11.83 -15.52
N PRO A 232 -11.76 -11.40 -15.05
CA PRO A 232 -12.03 -10.01 -14.64
C PRO A 232 -11.42 -9.67 -13.27
N VAL A 233 -10.90 -10.65 -12.56
CA VAL A 233 -10.27 -10.51 -11.24
C VAL A 233 -8.86 -11.06 -11.31
N LYS A 234 -7.94 -10.38 -10.64
CA LYS A 234 -6.55 -10.81 -10.47
C LYS A 234 -6.19 -10.85 -9.00
N VAL A 235 -5.21 -11.68 -8.69
CA VAL A 235 -4.63 -11.80 -7.35
C VAL A 235 -3.15 -11.48 -7.46
N LEU A 236 -2.70 -10.53 -6.65
CA LEU A 236 -1.28 -10.25 -6.42
C LEU A 236 -0.93 -10.79 -5.04
N GLN A 237 -0.03 -11.77 -5.01
CA GLN A 237 0.55 -12.30 -3.78
C GLN A 237 1.95 -11.71 -3.62
N LEU A 238 2.17 -11.05 -2.49
CA LEU A 238 3.45 -10.51 -2.08
C LEU A 238 3.92 -11.25 -0.83
N GLU A 239 5.18 -11.62 -0.84
CA GLU A 239 5.88 -12.10 0.33
C GLU A 239 6.93 -11.04 0.69
N GLU A 240 6.84 -10.52 1.91
CA GLU A 240 7.66 -9.41 2.35
C GLU A 240 8.34 -9.75 3.69
N PRO A 241 9.56 -9.25 3.94
CA PRO A 241 10.23 -9.46 5.22
C PRO A 241 9.46 -8.78 6.35
N GLY A 242 9.32 -9.48 7.47
CA GLY A 242 8.69 -9.00 8.71
C GLY A 242 9.52 -7.97 9.45
#